data_AF-A0A494Y165-F1
#
_entry.id   AF-A0A494Y165-F1
#
_cell.length_a   1.000
_cell.length_b   1.000
_cell.length_c   1.000
_cell.angle_alpha   90.00
_cell.angle_beta   90.00
_cell.angle_gamma   90.00
#
_symmetry.space_group_name_H-M   'P 1'
#
loop_
_entity.id
_entity.type
_entity.pdbx_description
1 polymer ?
#
loop_
_entity_poly.entity_id
_entity_poly.type
_entity_poly.pdbx_seq_one_letter_code
_entity_poly.pdbx_strand_id
1 'polypeptide(L)' 'MSQKHAAHAGTHAASHAASHVRASVHTAEHGGSYLWAITLLDTDRHDVRRVLLSDDAFATPAAARDAGEAALKGMSQDH' A
#
# COMPACT_ATOMS: atom_id res chain seq x y z
N MET A 1 -22.71 50.79 13.68
CA MET A 1 -22.27 49.47 14.21
C MET A 1 -22.60 48.43 13.15
N SER A 2 -21.65 48.15 12.26
CA SER A 2 -21.83 47.22 11.15
C SER A 2 -21.51 45.79 11.57
N GLN A 3 -22.48 44.92 11.31
CA GLN A 3 -22.39 43.50 10.95
C GLN A 3 -21.03 42.81 11.14
N LYS A 4 -20.94 41.92 12.14
CA LYS A 4 -19.80 40.99 12.30
C LYS A 4 -20.22 39.55 12.00
N HIS A 5 -20.01 39.19 10.73
CA HIS A 5 -19.48 37.93 10.21
C HIS A 5 -19.91 36.60 10.83
N ALA A 6 -20.52 35.79 9.95
CA ALA A 6 -20.71 34.36 10.03
C ALA A 6 -19.48 33.60 10.54
N ALA A 7 -19.69 32.71 11.50
CA ALA A 7 -18.75 31.64 11.81
C ALA A 7 -19.24 30.38 11.10
N HIS A 8 -18.49 30.00 10.06
CA HIS A 8 -18.64 28.76 9.33
C HIS A 8 -18.66 27.57 10.27
N ALA A 9 -19.72 26.77 10.16
CA ALA A 9 -19.69 25.36 10.48
C ALA A 9 -18.72 24.67 9.51
N GLY A 10 -17.45 24.65 9.87
CA GLY A 10 -16.41 23.87 9.21
C GLY A 10 -16.06 22.71 10.11
N THR A 11 -16.88 21.67 10.08
CA THR A 11 -16.47 20.33 10.51
C THR A 11 -15.25 19.96 9.68
N HIS A 12 -14.04 20.26 10.15
CA HIS A 12 -12.85 19.55 9.70
C HIS A 12 -12.96 18.15 10.30
N ALA A 13 -13.86 17.37 9.70
CA ALA A 13 -13.58 15.97 9.50
C ALA A 13 -12.20 15.97 8.84
N ALA A 14 -11.16 15.72 9.62
CA ALA A 14 -10.06 14.93 9.14
C ALA A 14 -10.67 13.55 8.82
N SER A 15 -11.50 13.50 7.78
CA SER A 15 -11.68 12.33 6.95
C SER A 15 -10.28 12.06 6.47
N HIS A 16 -9.60 11.23 7.27
CA HIS A 16 -8.55 10.31 6.86
C HIS A 16 -8.67 10.20 5.35
N ALA A 17 -7.81 10.93 4.61
CA ALA A 17 -7.83 10.84 3.17
C ALA A 17 -7.54 9.38 2.91
N ALA A 18 -8.61 8.61 2.65
CA ALA A 18 -8.57 7.18 2.56
C ALA A 18 -7.52 6.94 1.51
N SER A 19 -6.37 6.42 1.93
CA SER A 19 -5.24 6.26 1.04
C SER A 19 -5.76 5.35 -0.06
N HIS A 20 -5.96 5.90 -1.27
CA HIS A 20 -6.44 5.21 -2.46
C HIS A 20 -5.35 4.29 -2.99
N VAL A 21 -4.73 3.54 -2.07
CA VAL A 21 -3.54 2.77 -2.28
C VAL A 21 -3.89 1.35 -1.93
N ARG A 22 -3.96 0.50 -2.95
CA ARG A 22 -4.15 -0.92 -2.77
C ARG A 22 -2.81 -1.61 -2.90
N ALA A 23 -2.43 -2.37 -1.88
CA ALA A 23 -1.27 -3.24 -1.94
C ALA A 23 -1.67 -4.66 -2.38
N SER A 24 -0.82 -5.30 -3.16
CA SER A 24 -0.98 -6.70 -3.58
C SER A 24 0.37 -7.40 -3.61
N VAL A 25 0.40 -8.62 -3.07
CA VAL A 25 1.56 -9.52 -3.16
C VAL A 25 1.44 -10.35 -4.43
N HIS A 26 2.55 -10.50 -5.14
CA HIS A 26 2.72 -11.35 -6.30
C HIS A 26 3.95 -12.23 -6.09
N THR A 27 3.92 -13.43 -6.66
CA THR A 27 5.07 -14.34 -6.66
C THR A 27 5.53 -14.52 -8.09
N ALA A 28 6.84 -14.44 -8.32
CA ALA A 28 7.44 -14.63 -9.64
C ALA A 28 8.54 -15.68 -9.56
N GLU A 29 8.60 -16.57 -10.54
CA GLU A 29 9.73 -17.49 -10.70
C GLU A 29 10.88 -16.77 -11.40
N HIS A 30 12.10 -16.94 -10.88
CA HIS A 30 13.32 -16.41 -11.44
C HIS A 30 14.45 -17.43 -11.27
N GLY A 31 14.96 -17.96 -12.39
CA GLY A 31 16.13 -18.84 -12.40
C GLY A 31 15.97 -20.14 -11.59
N GLY A 32 14.76 -20.69 -11.50
CA GLY A 32 14.46 -21.89 -10.71
C GLY A 32 14.23 -21.63 -9.21
N SER A 33 14.20 -20.36 -8.79
CA SER A 33 13.77 -19.93 -7.47
C SER A 33 12.56 -19.00 -7.57
N TYR A 34 11.99 -18.60 -6.44
CA TYR A 34 10.81 -17.74 -6.38
C TYR A 34 11.11 -16.45 -5.62
N LEU A 35 10.62 -15.32 -6.12
CA LEU A 35 10.69 -14.01 -5.48
C LEU A 35 9.28 -13.53 -5.17
N TRP A 36 9.14 -12.71 -4.13
CA TRP A 36 7.90 -11.97 -3.92
C TRP A 36 8.05 -10.53 -4.41
N ALA A 37 6.96 -9.98 -4.94
CA ALA A 37 6.84 -8.58 -5.28
C ALA A 37 5.58 -8.00 -4.63
N ILE A 38 5.70 -6.84 -3.99
CA ILE A 38 4.55 -6.06 -3.49
C ILE A 38 4.35 -4.87 -4.41
N THR A 39 3.18 -4.81 -5.03
CA THR A 39 2.76 -3.68 -5.86
C THR A 39 1.82 -2.79 -5.06
N LEU A 40 2.14 -1.50 -4.98
CA LEU A 40 1.26 -0.47 -4.43
C LEU A 40 0.61 0.26 -5.60
N LEU A 41 -0.69 0.03 -5.81
CA LEU A 41 -1.48 0.69 -6.84
C LEU A 41 -2.18 1.90 -6.27
N ASP A 42 -2.07 3.04 -6.95
CA ASP A 42 -2.95 4.17 -6.78
C ASP A 42 -4.25 3.90 -7.54
N THR A 43 -5.35 3.71 -6.81
CA THR A 43 -6.64 3.32 -7.36
C THR A 43 -7.41 4.49 -7.98
N ASP A 44 -7.07 5.74 -7.64
CA ASP A 44 -7.66 6.91 -8.29
C ASP A 44 -7.06 7.12 -9.68
N ARG A 45 -5.72 6.98 -9.75
CA ARG A 45 -4.96 7.22 -10.98
C ARG A 45 -4.85 5.97 -11.85
N HIS A 46 -5.29 4.82 -11.31
CA HIS A 46 -5.11 3.50 -11.92
C HIS A 46 -3.64 3.23 -12.31
N ASP A 47 -2.71 3.65 -11.44
CA ASP A 47 -1.28 3.63 -11.73
C ASP A 47 -0.50 2.88 -10.65
N VAL A 48 0.66 2.36 -11.01
CA VAL A 48 1.57 1.70 -10.07
C VAL A 48 2.41 2.76 -9.39
N ARG A 49 2.15 2.99 -8.11
CA ARG A 49 2.88 3.98 -7.32
C ARG A 49 4.27 3.50 -6.93
N ARG A 50 4.39 2.21 -6.61
CA ARG A 50 5.66 1.58 -6.23
C ARG A 50 5.58 0.07 -6.39
N VAL A 51 6.71 -0.53 -6.75
CA VAL A 51 6.94 -1.98 -6.66
C VAL A 51 8.11 -2.21 -5.70
N LEU A 52 7.93 -3.16 -4.79
CA LEU A 52 8.98 -3.66 -3.89
C LEU A 52 9.23 -5.12 -4.27
N LEU A 53 10.49 -5.51 -4.39
CA LEU A 53 10.88 -6.88 -4.70
C LEU A 53 11.67 -7.44 -3.53
N SER A 54 11.57 -8.74 -3.30
CA SER A 54 12.43 -9.44 -2.37
C SER A 54 13.87 -9.46 -2.88
N ASP A 55 14.83 -9.13 -2.01
CA ASP A 55 16.25 -9.38 -2.29
C ASP A 55 16.60 -10.86 -2.14
N ASP A 56 15.87 -11.57 -1.27
CA ASP A 56 16.01 -13.01 -1.06
C ASP A 56 15.19 -13.82 -2.06
N ALA A 57 15.75 -14.98 -2.45
CA ALA A 57 15.10 -15.98 -3.27
C ALA A 57 14.64 -17.18 -2.42
N PHE A 58 13.45 -17.69 -2.74
CA PHE A 58 12.77 -18.76 -2.01
C PHE A 58 12.73 -20.03 -2.86
N ALA A 59 12.84 -21.18 -2.20
CA ALA A 59 12.82 -22.49 -2.87
C ALA A 59 11.42 -22.87 -3.41
N THR A 60 10.36 -22.28 -2.88
CA THR A 60 8.98 -22.61 -3.27
C THR A 60 8.13 -21.34 -3.44
N PRO A 61 7.10 -21.38 -4.30
CA PRO A 61 6.23 -20.23 -4.51
C PRO A 61 5.41 -19.89 -3.26
N ALA A 62 5.05 -20.90 -2.46
CA ALA A 62 4.34 -20.72 -1.19
C ALA A 62 5.21 -19.96 -0.17
N ALA A 63 6.50 -20.31 -0.04
CA ALA A 63 7.41 -19.61 0.87
C ALA A 63 7.59 -18.14 0.47
N ALA A 64 7.73 -17.85 -0.83
CA ALA A 64 7.78 -16.48 -1.32
C ALA A 64 6.48 -15.73 -1.02
N ARG A 65 5.32 -16.36 -1.25
CA ARG A 65 4.00 -15.78 -0.97
C ARG A 65 3.85 -15.40 0.50
N ASP A 66 4.13 -16.34 1.40
CA ASP A 66 4.00 -16.15 2.84
C ASP A 66 4.93 -15.03 3.35
N ALA A 67 6.17 -15.01 2.85
CA ALA A 67 7.14 -13.96 3.17
C ALA A 67 6.68 -12.59 2.66
N GLY A 68 6.14 -12.51 1.43
CA GLY A 68 5.59 -11.28 0.88
C GLY A 68 4.36 -10.77 1.64
N GLU A 69 3.48 -11.68 2.10
CA GLU A 69 2.33 -11.32 2.94
C GLU A 69 2.76 -10.84 4.33
N ALA A 70 3.77 -11.47 4.93
CA ALA A 70 4.37 -11.01 6.18
C ALA A 70 5.00 -9.62 6.03
N ALA A 71 5.74 -9.38 4.94
CA ALA A 71 6.33 -8.08 4.62
C ALA A 71 5.24 -7.01 4.43
N LEU A 72 4.18 -7.31 3.67
CA LEU A 72 3.06 -6.40 3.48
C LEU A 72 2.33 -6.07 4.79
N LYS A 73 2.13 -7.08 5.66
CA LYS A 73 1.53 -6.88 6.98
C LYS A 73 2.39 -5.95 7.84
N GLY A 74 3.71 -6.13 7.84
CA GLY A 74 4.64 -5.25 8.56
C GLY A 74 4.55 -3.80 8.09
N MET A 75 4.49 -3.56 6.77
CA MET A 75 4.31 -2.22 6.20
C MET A 75 2.99 -1.55 6.62
N SER A 76 1.93 -2.34 6.83
CA SER A 76 0.62 -1.82 7.23
C SER A 76 0.57 -1.43 8.70
N GLN A 77 1.54 -1.88 9.51
CA GLN A 77 1.68 -1.54 10.93
C GLN A 77 2.58 -0.30 11.16
N ASP A 78 3.32 0.14 10.14
CA ASP A 78 4.25 1.28 10.16
C ASP A 78 3.51 2.60 9.82
N HIS A 79 2.33 2.81 10.43
CA HIS A 79 1.39 3.89 10.12
C HIS A 79 1.44 5.05 11.13
#